data_AF-A0A2N3FNG7-F1
#
_entry.id   AF-A0A2N3FNG7-F1
#
_cell.length_a   1.000
_cell.length_b   1.000
_cell.length_c   1.000
_cell.angle_alpha   90.00
_cell.angle_beta   90.00
_cell.angle_gamma   90.00
#
_symmetry.space_group_name_H-M   'P 1'
#
loop_
_entity.id
_entity.type
_entity.pdbx_description
1 polymer ?
#
loop_
_entity_poly.entity_id
_entity_poly.type
_entity_poly.pdbx_seq_one_letter_code
_entity_poly.pdbx_strand_id
1 'polypeptide(L)'
;MCAEFHDSRAFVLRDRAGTVLAQRNPLPVDDLIPRLPAAAQQWLHNRRVANARQRLELGANWYCPKGHQLPEDFAETRTIVIGLIGSPQTTKTTYLGRLVSEVVDHARLSGLGIHCTLADDESQDYYNKNMARALEQGLAPAATQPLSGEATTRPLVVRLVAGEERANLLFFDASGENQQSTQVLAQHNPFLHALDAAIVFVTPKALTDLPAGYPLTGMEATGPRQMHQVVTNLERVLRAHPRYQGRHPARDLPVALVLAKADELSGLLATRTSGARAFNSLPLDRGLYSGMQQKLDAQGDLPYDLLTSYGARGIVEAVFNLTDVRSVHAVSAMGCSPDAEGRFATARPLNVTEPLLAILWALRIVGDRDAD
;
A
#
# COMPACT_ATOMS: atom_id res chain seq x y z
N MET A 1 4.02 8.40 -13.43
CA MET A 1 5.04 7.33 -13.43
C MET A 1 4.60 6.26 -14.41
N CYS A 2 5.47 5.80 -15.32
CA CYS A 2 5.11 4.74 -16.27
C CYS A 2 4.86 3.43 -15.54
N ALA A 3 3.60 3.14 -15.25
CA ALA A 3 3.17 1.79 -14.93
C ALA A 3 2.94 0.93 -16.20
N GLU A 4 3.17 1.49 -17.39
CA GLU A 4 3.49 0.67 -18.54
C GLU A 4 4.85 0.04 -18.30
N PHE A 5 4.83 -1.26 -18.07
CA PHE A 5 6.00 -2.11 -17.96
C PHE A 5 6.79 -2.09 -19.26
N HIS A 6 7.61 -1.07 -19.42
CA HIS A 6 8.69 -1.13 -20.36
C HIS A 6 9.72 -2.12 -19.82
N ASP A 7 10.35 -2.88 -20.71
CA ASP A 7 11.55 -3.64 -20.37
C ASP A 7 12.49 -2.71 -19.58
N SER A 8 13.02 -3.17 -18.45
CA SER A 8 14.05 -2.48 -17.64
C SER A 8 15.20 -1.88 -18.49
N ARG A 9 15.43 -2.43 -19.70
CA ARG A 9 16.38 -1.97 -20.73
C ARG A 9 15.95 -0.73 -21.51
N ALA A 10 14.67 -0.35 -21.48
CA ALA A 10 14.11 0.81 -22.15
C ALA A 10 14.22 2.09 -21.31
N PHE A 11 14.59 1.96 -20.03
CA PHE A 11 14.87 3.10 -19.16
C PHE A 11 16.24 3.67 -19.48
N VAL A 12 16.34 4.99 -19.47
CA VAL A 12 17.58 5.70 -19.80
C VAL A 12 18.03 6.52 -18.61
N LEU A 13 19.32 6.42 -18.30
CA LEU A 13 19.97 7.29 -17.32
C LEU A 13 20.39 8.57 -18.05
N ARG A 14 20.02 9.74 -17.53
CA ARG A 14 20.43 11.05 -18.08
C ARG A 14 21.13 11.87 -17.02
N ASP A 15 22.19 12.57 -17.40
CA ASP A 15 22.86 13.55 -16.52
C ASP A 15 22.06 14.88 -16.43
N ARG A 16 22.55 15.83 -15.62
CA ARG A 16 21.93 17.15 -15.46
C ARG A 16 21.84 17.96 -16.76
N ALA A 17 22.70 17.68 -17.74
CA ALA A 17 22.68 18.32 -19.06
C ALA A 17 21.72 17.61 -20.04
N GLY A 18 21.08 16.52 -19.62
CA GLY A 18 20.17 15.71 -20.43
C GLY A 18 20.87 14.66 -21.30
N THR A 19 22.19 14.48 -21.15
CA THR A 19 22.97 13.50 -21.92
C THR A 19 22.64 12.09 -21.43
N VAL A 20 22.32 11.19 -22.36
CA VAL A 20 22.09 9.78 -22.04
C VAL A 20 23.41 9.11 -21.69
N LEU A 21 23.51 8.59 -20.47
CA LEU A 21 24.67 7.89 -19.97
C LEU A 21 24.63 6.41 -20.37
N ALA A 22 25.79 5.87 -20.77
CA ALA A 22 25.97 4.47 -21.14
C ALA A 22 26.03 3.54 -19.91
N GLN A 23 25.09 3.66 -18.98
CA GLN A 23 24.85 2.63 -17.97
C GLN A 23 23.64 1.83 -18.41
N ARG A 24 23.87 0.57 -18.81
CA ARG A 24 22.78 -0.40 -18.88
C ARG A 24 22.33 -0.69 -17.47
N ASN A 25 21.02 -0.65 -17.24
CA ASN A 25 20.40 -1.15 -16.02
C ASN A 25 21.06 -2.52 -15.72
N PRO A 26 21.83 -2.68 -14.63
CA PRO A 26 22.28 -4.00 -14.25
C PRO A 26 21.00 -4.81 -14.14
N LEU A 27 20.91 -5.89 -14.93
CA LEU A 27 19.85 -6.89 -14.78
C LEU A 27 19.67 -7.18 -13.27
N PRO A 28 18.51 -7.68 -12.83
CA PRO A 28 18.36 -8.17 -11.47
C PRO A 28 19.31 -9.37 -11.30
N VAL A 29 20.58 -9.09 -10.99
CA VAL A 29 21.59 -10.06 -10.57
C VAL A 29 21.33 -10.41 -9.11
N ASP A 30 20.38 -9.75 -8.45
CA ASP A 30 20.05 -9.95 -7.04
C ASP A 30 19.66 -11.40 -6.75
N ASP A 31 19.00 -12.11 -7.68
CA ASP A 31 18.69 -13.55 -7.53
C ASP A 31 19.94 -14.45 -7.60
N LEU A 32 21.03 -13.95 -8.21
CA LEU A 32 22.30 -14.65 -8.37
C LEU A 32 23.35 -14.24 -7.33
N ILE A 33 23.22 -13.05 -6.72
CA ILE A 33 24.18 -12.51 -5.75
C ILE A 33 24.41 -13.44 -4.56
N PRO A 34 23.38 -14.02 -3.92
CA PRO A 34 23.58 -14.98 -2.82
C PRO A 34 24.38 -16.22 -3.23
N ARG A 35 24.40 -16.55 -4.52
CA ARG A 35 25.11 -17.71 -5.08
C ARG A 35 26.54 -17.38 -5.51
N LEU A 36 26.95 -16.12 -5.45
CA LEU A 36 28.30 -15.70 -5.80
C LEU A 36 29.26 -15.88 -4.61
N PRO A 37 30.56 -16.15 -4.85
CA PRO A 37 31.57 -16.12 -3.80
C PRO A 37 31.64 -14.73 -3.13
N ALA A 38 31.98 -14.68 -1.83
CA ALA A 38 32.04 -13.44 -1.04
C ALA A 38 32.88 -12.33 -1.69
N ALA A 39 34.02 -12.68 -2.32
CA ALA A 39 34.85 -11.71 -3.03
C ALA A 39 34.14 -11.07 -4.24
N ALA A 40 33.31 -11.83 -4.95
CA ALA A 40 32.51 -11.33 -6.07
C ALA A 40 31.33 -10.48 -5.58
N GLN A 41 30.71 -10.86 -4.45
CA GLN A 41 29.69 -10.03 -3.79
C GLN A 41 30.27 -8.67 -3.36
N GLN A 42 31.44 -8.66 -2.71
CA GLN A 42 32.13 -7.44 -2.29
C GLN A 42 32.54 -6.57 -3.50
N TRP A 43 33.04 -7.18 -4.56
CA TRP A 43 33.39 -6.45 -5.79
C TRP A 43 32.16 -5.80 -6.44
N LEU A 44 31.04 -6.52 -6.51
CA LEU A 44 29.77 -5.98 -7.01
C LEU A 44 29.26 -4.84 -6.13
N HIS A 45 29.33 -4.99 -4.80
CA HIS A 45 28.99 -3.93 -3.85
C HIS A 45 29.82 -2.67 -4.08
N ASN A 46 31.16 -2.79 -4.12
CA ASN A 46 32.05 -1.66 -4.36
C ASN A 46 31.77 -0.98 -5.71
N ARG A 47 31.46 -1.76 -6.74
CA ARG A 47 31.10 -1.25 -8.08
C ARG A 47 29.76 -0.51 -8.07
N ARG A 48 28.75 -1.00 -7.35
CA ARG A 48 27.46 -0.30 -7.14
C ARG A 48 27.68 1.04 -6.43
N VAL A 49 28.46 1.05 -5.35
CA VAL A 49 28.80 2.29 -4.61
C VAL A 49 29.51 3.30 -5.51
N ALA A 50 30.50 2.87 -6.29
CA ALA A 50 31.21 3.74 -7.23
C ALA A 50 30.27 4.31 -8.31
N ASN A 51 29.39 3.48 -8.88
CA ASN A 51 28.40 3.92 -9.86
C ASN A 51 27.36 4.89 -9.26
N ALA A 52 26.91 4.67 -8.02
CA ALA A 52 26.01 5.58 -7.32
C ALA A 52 26.68 6.94 -7.07
N ARG A 53 27.92 6.94 -6.58
CA ARG A 53 28.68 8.18 -6.38
C ARG A 53 28.88 8.96 -7.68
N GLN A 54 29.22 8.28 -8.76
CA GLN A 54 29.38 8.91 -10.07
C GLN A 54 28.05 9.52 -10.58
N ARG A 55 26.91 8.86 -10.32
CA ARG A 55 25.58 9.40 -10.67
C ARG A 55 25.26 10.67 -9.87
N LEU A 56 25.48 10.66 -8.57
CA LEU A 56 25.34 11.84 -7.70
C LEU A 56 26.17 13.02 -8.21
N GLU A 57 27.45 12.79 -8.52
CA GLU A 57 28.36 13.82 -9.03
C GLU A 57 27.88 14.43 -10.37
N LEU A 58 27.24 13.62 -11.22
CA LEU A 58 26.67 14.04 -12.50
C LEU A 58 25.23 14.60 -12.41
N GLY A 59 24.60 14.51 -11.23
CA GLY A 59 23.17 14.77 -11.05
C GLY A 59 22.29 13.88 -11.93
N ALA A 60 22.72 12.64 -12.15
CA ALA A 60 22.09 11.74 -13.11
C ALA A 60 20.86 11.04 -12.53
N ASN A 61 19.78 10.98 -13.31
CA ASN A 61 18.51 10.37 -12.92
C ASN A 61 18.02 9.38 -13.98
N TRP A 62 17.29 8.36 -13.53
CA TRP A 62 16.64 7.41 -14.42
C TRP A 62 15.35 8.01 -14.98
N TYR A 63 15.10 7.75 -16.26
CA TYR A 63 13.88 8.19 -16.94
C TYR A 63 13.22 7.00 -17.63
N CYS A 64 11.90 6.92 -17.50
CA CYS A 64 11.10 5.96 -18.27
C CYS A 64 10.94 6.41 -19.74
N PRO A 65 10.48 5.54 -20.65
CA PRO A 65 10.23 5.89 -22.05
C PRO A 65 9.25 7.06 -22.29
N LYS A 66 8.35 7.35 -21.35
CA LYS A 66 7.48 8.55 -21.40
C LYS A 66 8.10 9.80 -20.78
N GLY A 67 9.36 9.75 -20.37
CA GLY A 67 10.11 10.92 -19.87
C GLY A 67 9.90 11.26 -18.39
N HIS A 68 9.17 10.45 -17.61
CA HIS A 68 9.09 10.64 -16.15
C HIS A 68 10.43 10.27 -15.49
N GLN A 69 10.87 11.11 -14.55
CA GLN A 69 12.01 10.86 -13.69
C GLN A 69 11.69 9.76 -12.66
N LEU A 70 12.70 8.99 -12.30
CA LEU A 70 12.66 7.90 -11.32
C LEU A 70 13.74 8.14 -10.26
N PRO A 71 13.61 7.53 -9.07
CA PRO A 71 14.65 7.59 -8.03
C PRO A 71 16.02 7.19 -8.56
N GLU A 72 17.08 7.81 -8.03
CA GLU A 72 18.45 7.63 -8.50
C GLU A 72 18.92 6.16 -8.52
N ASP A 73 18.53 5.41 -7.49
CA ASP A 73 18.86 4.01 -7.26
C ASP A 73 17.75 3.05 -7.74
N PHE A 74 16.82 3.51 -8.57
CA PHE A 74 15.70 2.69 -9.09
C PHE A 74 16.16 1.34 -9.68
N ALA A 75 17.31 1.31 -10.34
CA ALA A 75 17.91 0.11 -10.92
C ALA A 75 18.51 -0.88 -9.90
N GLU A 76 18.77 -0.44 -8.67
CA GLU A 76 19.50 -1.20 -7.65
C GLU A 76 18.64 -1.53 -6.42
N THR A 77 17.47 -0.90 -6.32
CA THR A 77 16.56 -1.04 -5.18
C THR A 77 15.25 -1.67 -5.64
N ARG A 78 14.87 -2.78 -4.98
CA ARG A 78 13.63 -3.51 -5.29
C ARG A 78 12.44 -2.54 -5.20
N THR A 79 11.60 -2.54 -6.21
CA THR A 79 10.39 -1.71 -6.25
C THR A 79 9.18 -2.58 -5.99
N ILE A 80 8.30 -2.15 -5.09
CA ILE A 80 7.08 -2.86 -4.70
C ILE A 80 5.91 -1.94 -4.93
N VAL A 81 4.98 -2.36 -5.78
CA VAL A 81 3.79 -1.59 -6.11
C VAL A 81 2.63 -2.01 -5.21
N ILE A 82 2.15 -1.08 -4.38
CA ILE A 82 1.04 -1.29 -3.45
C ILE A 82 -0.17 -0.46 -3.90
N GLY A 83 -1.25 -1.17 -4.23
CA GLY A 83 -2.51 -0.55 -4.63
C GLY A 83 -3.43 -0.30 -3.44
N LEU A 84 -3.96 0.92 -3.33
CA LEU A 84 -5.05 1.23 -2.39
C LEU A 84 -6.39 1.05 -3.10
N ILE A 85 -7.12 0.00 -2.74
CA ILE A 85 -8.32 -0.44 -3.45
C ILE A 85 -9.54 -0.23 -2.58
N GLY A 86 -10.55 0.48 -3.09
CA GLY A 86 -11.77 0.73 -2.34
C GLY A 86 -12.70 1.67 -3.06
N SER A 87 -13.96 1.69 -2.64
CA SER A 87 -14.99 2.56 -3.22
C SER A 87 -14.62 4.05 -3.17
N PRO A 88 -15.28 4.92 -3.96
CA PRO A 88 -15.16 6.36 -3.79
C PRO A 88 -15.40 6.77 -2.34
N GLN A 89 -14.69 7.81 -1.87
CA GLN A 89 -14.82 8.36 -0.52
C GLN A 89 -14.48 7.41 0.63
N THR A 90 -14.04 6.17 0.37
CA THR A 90 -13.32 5.39 1.38
C THR A 90 -12.04 6.13 1.74
N THR A 91 -11.68 6.16 3.02
CA THR A 91 -10.56 6.91 3.64
C THR A 91 -9.15 6.57 3.15
N LYS A 92 -8.94 6.17 1.89
CA LYS A 92 -7.64 5.76 1.31
C LYS A 92 -6.59 6.85 1.41
N THR A 93 -6.90 8.07 0.94
CA THR A 93 -6.01 9.22 0.99
C THR A 93 -5.67 9.61 2.43
N THR A 94 -6.68 9.64 3.31
CA THR A 94 -6.49 9.89 4.76
C THR A 94 -5.63 8.81 5.40
N TYR A 95 -5.87 7.54 5.08
CA TYR A 95 -5.09 6.41 5.54
C TYR A 95 -3.65 6.50 5.06
N LEU A 96 -3.40 6.78 3.78
CA LEU A 96 -2.06 6.88 3.22
C LEU A 96 -1.28 8.03 3.88
N GLY A 97 -1.90 9.20 4.00
CA GLY A 97 -1.28 10.33 4.70
C GLY A 97 -0.94 9.98 6.14
N ARG A 98 -1.84 9.30 6.87
CA ARG A 98 -1.57 8.87 8.24
C ARG A 98 -0.50 7.77 8.31
N LEU A 99 -0.51 6.80 7.40
CA LEU A 99 0.49 5.74 7.33
C LEU A 99 1.88 6.35 7.17
N VAL A 100 2.02 7.29 6.23
CA VAL A 100 3.29 8.00 5.99
C VAL A 100 3.71 8.77 7.24
N SER A 101 2.79 9.49 7.88
CA SER A 101 3.08 10.19 9.15
C SER A 101 3.56 9.24 10.25
N GLU A 102 2.91 8.08 10.42
CA GLU A 102 3.31 7.10 11.43
C GLU A 102 4.67 6.47 11.11
N VAL A 103 4.96 6.11 9.85
CA VAL A 103 6.19 5.39 9.50
C VAL A 103 7.40 6.28 9.23
N VAL A 104 7.19 7.49 8.71
CA VAL A 104 8.24 8.46 8.37
C VAL A 104 8.45 9.46 9.52
N ASP A 105 7.40 10.17 9.93
CA ASP A 105 7.53 11.28 10.87
C ASP A 105 7.64 10.80 12.32
N HIS A 106 6.88 9.75 12.69
CA HIS A 106 6.87 9.17 14.04
C HIS A 106 7.74 7.91 14.19
N ALA A 107 8.35 7.42 13.11
CA ALA A 107 9.21 6.24 13.10
C ALA A 107 8.60 5.03 13.85
N ARG A 108 7.28 4.82 13.71
CA ARG A 108 6.49 3.86 14.50
C ARG A 108 7.00 2.41 14.40
N LEU A 109 7.68 2.08 13.31
CA LEU A 109 8.22 0.74 13.04
C LEU A 109 9.70 0.57 13.43
N SER A 110 10.33 1.59 14.03
CA SER A 110 11.75 1.53 14.43
C SER A 110 12.05 0.44 15.45
N GLY A 111 11.08 0.07 16.31
CA GLY A 111 11.20 -1.06 17.25
C GLY A 111 11.40 -2.42 16.57
N LEU A 112 11.00 -2.52 15.29
CA LEU A 112 11.19 -3.68 14.42
C LEU A 112 12.47 -3.59 13.57
N GLY A 113 13.24 -2.49 13.70
CA GLY A 113 14.38 -2.21 12.83
C GLY A 113 13.98 -1.79 11.40
N ILE A 114 12.73 -1.35 11.21
CA ILE A 114 12.24 -0.83 9.93
C ILE A 114 12.30 0.70 9.99
N HIS A 115 12.95 1.29 8.99
CA HIS A 115 13.03 2.73 8.82
C HIS A 115 12.45 3.13 7.47
N CYS A 116 11.58 4.13 7.49
CA CYS A 116 10.93 4.64 6.28
C CYS A 116 11.27 6.11 6.07
N THR A 117 11.50 6.50 4.82
CA THR A 117 11.65 7.90 4.41
C THR A 117 10.90 8.14 3.09
N LEU A 118 10.55 9.39 2.79
CA LEU A 118 10.12 9.74 1.44
C LEU A 118 11.33 9.67 0.49
N ALA A 119 11.17 9.05 -0.68
CA ALA A 119 12.31 8.68 -1.52
C ALA A 119 12.84 9.83 -2.40
N ASP A 120 11.99 10.81 -2.69
CA ASP A 120 12.30 11.94 -3.57
C ASP A 120 11.51 13.20 -3.19
N ASP A 121 12.01 14.35 -3.67
CA ASP A 121 11.40 15.67 -3.43
C ASP A 121 9.97 15.75 -3.98
N GLU A 122 9.66 15.06 -5.08
CA GLU A 122 8.31 15.05 -5.67
C GLU A 122 7.31 14.37 -4.71
N SER A 123 7.68 13.23 -4.13
CA SER A 123 6.88 12.51 -3.13
C SER A 123 6.75 13.33 -1.85
N GLN A 124 7.82 14.01 -1.43
CA GLN A 124 7.80 14.92 -0.28
C GLN A 124 6.83 16.08 -0.49
N ASP A 125 6.92 16.77 -1.62
CA ASP A 125 6.04 17.88 -1.98
C ASP A 125 4.59 17.42 -2.12
N TYR A 126 4.38 16.26 -2.75
CA TYR A 126 3.05 15.68 -2.90
C TYR A 126 2.43 15.34 -1.54
N TYR A 127 3.17 14.67 -0.65
CA TYR A 127 2.71 14.36 0.71
C TYR A 127 2.40 15.64 1.50
N ASN A 128 3.33 16.59 1.53
CA ASN A 128 3.19 17.83 2.30
C ASN A 128 1.97 18.64 1.84
N LYS A 129 1.82 18.79 0.52
CA LYS A 129 0.77 19.63 -0.07
C LYS A 129 -0.62 19.00 0.04
N ASN A 130 -0.73 17.68 -0.20
CA ASN A 130 -2.03 17.03 -0.37
C ASN A 130 -2.49 16.28 0.88
N MET A 131 -1.59 15.95 1.81
CA MET A 131 -1.92 15.10 2.96
C MET A 131 -1.49 15.73 4.29
N ALA A 132 -0.19 15.94 4.51
CA ALA A 132 0.36 16.31 5.82
C ALA A 132 -0.30 17.58 6.39
N ARG A 133 -0.36 18.64 5.58
CA ARG A 133 -0.95 19.92 6.00
C ARG A 133 -2.41 19.80 6.44
N ALA A 134 -3.21 18.98 5.76
CA ALA A 134 -4.60 18.78 6.16
C ALA A 134 -4.68 18.03 7.50
N LEU A 135 -3.90 16.95 7.63
CA LEU A 135 -3.86 16.14 8.85
C LEU A 135 -3.39 16.93 10.08
N GLU A 136 -2.37 17.77 9.93
CA GLU A 136 -1.89 18.69 10.98
C GLU A 136 -2.96 19.67 11.45
N GLN A 137 -3.83 20.10 10.53
CA GLN A 137 -4.96 21.00 10.82
C GLN A 137 -6.18 20.26 11.38
N GLY A 138 -6.08 18.95 11.62
CA GLY A 138 -7.20 18.12 12.04
C GLY A 138 -8.26 17.99 10.94
N LEU A 139 -7.88 18.04 9.67
CA LEU A 139 -8.78 17.89 8.52
C LEU A 139 -8.46 16.61 7.75
N ALA A 140 -9.48 16.04 7.09
CA ALA A 140 -9.22 15.01 6.10
C ALA A 140 -8.55 15.64 4.86
N PRO A 141 -7.61 14.94 4.21
CA PRO A 141 -7.17 15.29 2.87
C PRO A 141 -8.35 15.48 1.92
N ALA A 142 -8.19 16.39 0.96
CA ALA A 142 -9.21 16.61 -0.07
C ALA A 142 -9.48 15.32 -0.85
N ALA A 143 -10.73 15.13 -1.29
CA ALA A 143 -11.10 13.95 -2.06
C ALA A 143 -10.26 13.86 -3.35
N THR A 144 -9.67 12.68 -3.59
CA THR A 144 -8.91 12.39 -4.81
C THR A 144 -9.83 12.51 -6.02
N GLN A 145 -9.56 13.49 -6.86
CA GLN A 145 -10.37 13.75 -8.06
C GLN A 145 -10.18 12.61 -9.08
N PRO A 146 -11.24 12.20 -9.79
CA PRO A 146 -11.10 11.29 -10.92
C PRO A 146 -10.17 11.91 -11.97
N LEU A 147 -9.42 11.04 -12.65
CA LEU A 147 -8.50 11.48 -13.69
C LEU A 147 -9.25 11.55 -15.01
N SER A 148 -8.99 12.58 -15.79
CA SER A 148 -9.56 12.77 -17.13
C SER A 148 -8.46 12.92 -18.18
N GLY A 149 -8.77 12.56 -19.43
CA GLY A 149 -7.82 12.64 -20.54
C GLY A 149 -6.63 11.67 -20.42
N GLU A 150 -5.41 12.15 -20.62
CA GLU A 150 -4.18 11.34 -20.55
C GLU A 150 -3.56 11.28 -19.13
N ALA A 151 -4.20 11.91 -18.14
CA ALA A 151 -3.66 11.95 -16.78
C ALA A 151 -3.64 10.54 -16.16
N THR A 152 -2.51 10.21 -15.52
CA THR A 152 -2.27 8.94 -14.83
C THR A 152 -2.01 9.17 -13.35
N THR A 153 -2.43 8.22 -12.51
CA THR A 153 -2.21 8.28 -11.06
C THR A 153 -0.71 8.30 -10.79
N ARG A 154 -0.23 9.33 -10.08
CA ARG A 154 1.16 9.41 -9.63
C ARG A 154 1.29 8.68 -8.29
N PRO A 155 2.31 7.83 -8.11
CA PRO A 155 2.51 7.16 -6.83
C PRO A 155 3.24 8.08 -5.85
N LEU A 156 2.97 7.85 -4.57
CA LEU A 156 3.83 8.30 -3.49
C LEU A 156 4.92 7.25 -3.26
N VAL A 157 6.20 7.64 -3.27
CA VAL A 157 7.32 6.71 -3.09
C VAL A 157 7.88 6.80 -1.68
N VAL A 158 7.76 5.72 -0.92
CA VAL A 158 8.36 5.56 0.41
C VAL A 158 9.52 4.59 0.31
N ARG A 159 10.71 5.02 0.71
CA ARG A 159 11.88 4.16 0.89
C ARG A 159 11.77 3.42 2.20
N LEU A 160 11.91 2.10 2.15
CA LEU A 160 11.99 1.22 3.31
C LEU A 160 13.39 0.64 3.42
N VAL A 161 13.92 0.62 4.63
CA VAL A 161 15.13 -0.09 5.03
C VAL A 161 14.79 -1.00 6.20
N ALA A 162 15.05 -2.30 6.06
CA ALA A 162 14.81 -3.30 7.11
C ALA A 162 16.01 -4.27 7.16
N GLY A 163 16.90 -4.09 8.13
CA GLY A 163 18.18 -4.83 8.15
C GLY A 163 19.01 -4.52 6.90
N GLU A 164 19.35 -5.53 6.11
CA GLU A 164 20.07 -5.39 4.85
C GLU A 164 19.13 -5.15 3.64
N GLU A 165 17.83 -5.40 3.80
CA GLU A 165 16.84 -5.22 2.76
C GLU A 165 16.53 -3.73 2.54
N ARG A 166 16.46 -3.34 1.25
CA ARG A 166 16.08 -1.99 0.82
C ARG A 166 15.06 -2.09 -0.29
N ALA A 167 13.96 -1.36 -0.14
CA ALA A 167 12.90 -1.34 -1.12
C ALA A 167 12.26 0.04 -1.29
N ASN A 168 11.78 0.33 -2.50
CA ASN A 168 10.92 1.44 -2.81
C ASN A 168 9.46 0.95 -2.81
N LEU A 169 8.65 1.45 -1.89
CA LEU A 169 7.22 1.19 -1.80
C LEU A 169 6.48 2.27 -2.57
N LEU A 170 5.80 1.89 -3.66
CA LEU A 170 5.04 2.81 -4.50
C LEU A 170 3.57 2.67 -4.13
N PHE A 171 3.02 3.66 -3.46
CA PHE A 171 1.61 3.72 -3.11
C PHE A 171 0.83 4.47 -4.18
N PHE A 172 -0.13 3.79 -4.81
CA PHE A 172 -1.05 4.41 -5.74
C PHE A 172 -2.40 4.65 -5.04
N ASP A 173 -2.69 5.92 -4.75
CA ASP A 173 -4.02 6.36 -4.34
C ASP A 173 -4.82 6.80 -5.57
N ALA A 174 -5.62 5.88 -6.11
CA ALA A 174 -6.51 6.17 -7.21
C ALA A 174 -7.91 6.52 -6.69
N SER A 175 -8.57 7.49 -7.34
CA SER A 175 -10.00 7.76 -7.07
C SER A 175 -10.82 6.49 -7.25
N GLY A 176 -11.70 6.21 -6.29
CA GLY A 176 -12.58 5.03 -6.36
C GLY A 176 -13.55 5.08 -7.55
N GLU A 177 -13.79 6.25 -8.15
CA GLU A 177 -14.62 6.38 -9.36
C GLU A 177 -13.90 5.79 -10.57
N ASN A 178 -12.57 5.98 -10.66
CA ASN A 178 -11.74 5.36 -11.69
C ASN A 178 -11.71 3.82 -11.56
N GLN A 179 -12.19 3.26 -10.43
CA GLN A 179 -12.17 1.83 -10.14
C GLN A 179 -13.48 1.09 -10.49
N GLN A 180 -14.50 1.80 -10.98
CA GLN A 180 -15.83 1.22 -11.25
C GLN A 180 -15.98 0.61 -12.64
N SER A 181 -15.22 1.12 -13.63
CA SER A 181 -15.24 0.62 -15.00
C SER A 181 -13.89 -0.02 -15.34
N THR A 182 -13.91 -1.24 -15.88
CA THR A 182 -12.70 -1.94 -16.33
C THR A 182 -11.94 -1.19 -17.42
N GLN A 183 -12.65 -0.42 -18.25
CA GLN A 183 -12.04 0.37 -19.32
C GLN A 183 -11.30 1.60 -18.75
N VAL A 184 -11.89 2.25 -17.76
CA VAL A 184 -11.27 3.39 -17.03
C VAL A 184 -10.12 2.91 -16.14
N LEU A 185 -10.28 1.74 -15.50
CA LEU A 185 -9.24 1.06 -14.71
C LEU A 185 -7.98 0.79 -15.55
N ALA A 186 -8.14 0.16 -16.72
CA ALA A 186 -7.00 -0.18 -17.58
C ALA A 186 -6.30 1.06 -18.15
N GLN A 187 -7.07 2.11 -18.48
CA GLN A 187 -6.54 3.32 -19.10
C GLN A 187 -5.86 4.27 -18.08
N HIS A 188 -6.48 4.51 -16.92
CA HIS A 188 -6.00 5.50 -15.96
C HIS A 188 -5.21 4.90 -14.78
N ASN A 189 -5.31 3.59 -14.57
CA ASN A 189 -4.59 2.87 -13.52
C ASN A 189 -3.74 1.71 -14.07
N PRO A 190 -2.79 1.96 -15.01
CA PRO A 190 -1.92 0.91 -15.54
C PRO A 190 -1.10 0.18 -14.45
N PHE A 191 -0.93 0.80 -13.26
CA PHE A 191 -0.27 0.19 -12.11
C PHE A 191 -0.96 -1.07 -11.59
N LEU A 192 -2.25 -1.28 -11.91
CA LEU A 192 -2.98 -2.46 -11.46
C LEU A 192 -2.40 -3.75 -12.02
N HIS A 193 -1.84 -3.72 -13.22
CA HIS A 193 -1.12 -4.85 -13.79
C HIS A 193 0.23 -5.10 -13.08
N ALA A 194 0.73 -4.07 -12.40
CA ALA A 194 2.00 -4.03 -11.70
C ALA A 194 1.95 -4.28 -10.21
N LEU A 195 0.76 -4.50 -9.64
CA LEU A 195 0.60 -4.73 -8.21
C LEU A 195 1.44 -5.90 -7.74
N ASP A 196 2.23 -5.64 -6.70
CA ASP A 196 2.90 -6.65 -5.90
C ASP A 196 2.08 -7.00 -4.66
N ALA A 197 1.28 -6.05 -4.18
CA ALA A 197 0.31 -6.26 -3.11
C ALA A 197 -0.84 -5.26 -3.20
N ALA A 198 -1.91 -5.52 -2.45
CA ALA A 198 -3.05 -4.59 -2.34
C ALA A 198 -3.50 -4.41 -0.89
N ILE A 199 -3.95 -3.20 -0.57
CA ILE A 199 -4.71 -2.92 0.65
C ILE A 199 -6.14 -2.62 0.22
N VAL A 200 -7.08 -3.48 0.60
CA VAL A 200 -8.48 -3.39 0.20
C VAL A 200 -9.31 -2.82 1.35
N PHE A 201 -9.96 -1.68 1.14
CA PHE A 201 -10.69 -0.94 2.16
C PHE A 201 -12.19 -1.20 2.08
N VAL A 202 -12.79 -1.65 3.17
CA VAL A 202 -14.23 -1.77 3.39
C VAL A 202 -14.59 -0.86 4.56
N THR A 203 -15.62 -0.02 4.42
CA THR A 203 -16.12 0.83 5.51
C THR A 203 -17.37 0.21 6.13
N PRO A 204 -17.74 0.55 7.38
CA PRO A 204 -18.98 0.14 8.03
C PRO A 204 -20.24 0.36 7.19
N LYS A 205 -20.25 1.36 6.30
CA LYS A 205 -21.37 1.63 5.39
C LYS A 205 -21.56 0.56 4.30
N ALA A 206 -20.53 -0.22 4.02
CA ALA A 206 -20.64 -1.38 3.14
C ALA A 206 -21.26 -2.60 3.83
N LEU A 207 -21.62 -2.52 5.13
CA LEU A 207 -22.28 -3.59 5.87
C LEU A 207 -23.81 -3.46 5.72
N THR A 208 -24.52 -4.50 5.25
CA THR A 208 -25.97 -4.43 5.05
C THR A 208 -26.79 -4.77 6.28
N ASP A 209 -26.26 -5.59 7.18
CA ASP A 209 -27.08 -6.26 8.20
C ASP A 209 -26.86 -5.67 9.60
N LEU A 210 -26.36 -4.44 9.68
CA LEU A 210 -26.19 -3.73 10.95
C LEU A 210 -27.53 -3.56 11.68
N PRO A 211 -27.54 -3.49 13.02
CA PRO A 211 -28.77 -3.27 13.78
C PRO A 211 -29.52 -2.04 13.26
N ALA A 212 -30.86 -2.14 13.18
CA ALA A 212 -31.69 -1.05 12.68
C ALA A 212 -31.44 0.25 13.46
N GLY A 213 -31.16 1.33 12.74
CA GLY A 213 -30.87 2.64 13.34
C GLY A 213 -29.45 2.80 13.90
N TYR A 214 -28.53 1.86 13.63
CA TYR A 214 -27.12 2.04 14.02
C TYR A 214 -26.54 3.32 13.39
N PRO A 215 -26.00 4.25 14.19
CA PRO A 215 -25.60 5.56 13.70
C PRO A 215 -24.23 5.48 13.01
N LEU A 216 -24.22 5.40 11.68
CA LEU A 216 -23.01 5.56 10.87
C LEU A 216 -22.82 7.02 10.46
N THR A 217 -21.59 7.52 10.58
CA THR A 217 -21.26 8.92 10.28
C THR A 217 -20.76 9.12 8.84
N GLY A 218 -20.92 10.34 8.31
CA GLY A 218 -20.36 10.76 7.01
C GLY A 218 -21.26 10.54 5.79
N MET A 219 -20.82 11.04 4.64
CA MET A 219 -21.60 11.13 3.39
C MET A 219 -21.36 9.98 2.38
N GLU A 220 -20.59 8.94 2.73
CA GLU A 220 -20.25 7.90 1.74
C GLU A 220 -21.51 7.24 1.16
N ALA A 221 -21.61 7.23 -0.17
CA ALA A 221 -22.77 6.76 -0.92
C ALA A 221 -22.69 5.26 -1.28
N THR A 222 -21.72 4.53 -0.75
CA THR A 222 -21.28 3.25 -1.31
C THR A 222 -21.84 2.06 -0.54
N GLY A 223 -22.70 1.30 -1.20
CA GLY A 223 -23.23 0.03 -0.68
C GLY A 223 -22.33 -1.17 -1.02
N PRO A 224 -22.54 -2.33 -0.37
CA PRO A 224 -21.70 -3.53 -0.50
C PRO A 224 -21.52 -4.04 -1.94
N ARG A 225 -22.54 -3.88 -2.79
CA ARG A 225 -22.47 -4.28 -4.21
C ARG A 225 -21.35 -3.56 -4.96
N GLN A 226 -21.13 -2.29 -4.66
CA GLN A 226 -20.12 -1.48 -5.32
C GLN A 226 -18.71 -1.91 -4.91
N MET A 227 -18.49 -2.21 -3.62
CA MET A 227 -17.23 -2.79 -3.15
C MET A 227 -16.95 -4.15 -3.77
N HIS A 228 -17.95 -5.04 -3.82
CA HIS A 228 -17.82 -6.32 -4.51
C HIS A 228 -17.47 -6.14 -5.99
N GLN A 229 -18.07 -5.16 -6.67
CA GLN A 229 -17.75 -4.83 -8.06
C GLN A 229 -16.31 -4.33 -8.24
N VAL A 230 -15.80 -3.49 -7.33
CA VAL A 230 -14.40 -3.03 -7.37
C VAL A 230 -13.42 -4.19 -7.27
N VAL A 231 -13.64 -5.12 -6.32
CA VAL A 231 -12.76 -6.29 -6.13
C VAL A 231 -12.83 -7.25 -7.33
N THR A 232 -14.03 -7.55 -7.83
CA THR A 232 -14.18 -8.42 -9.01
C THR A 232 -13.64 -7.78 -10.30
N ASN A 233 -13.70 -6.45 -10.42
CA ASN A 233 -13.03 -5.73 -11.51
C ASN A 233 -11.51 -5.83 -11.41
N LEU A 234 -10.95 -5.67 -10.20
CA LEU A 234 -9.52 -5.87 -9.95
C LEU A 234 -9.09 -7.28 -10.37
N GLU A 235 -9.82 -8.30 -9.92
CA GLU A 235 -9.57 -9.69 -10.32
C GLU A 235 -9.55 -9.85 -11.85
N ARG A 236 -10.53 -9.27 -12.54
CA ARG A 236 -10.62 -9.34 -14.01
C ARG A 236 -9.44 -8.66 -14.69
N VAL A 237 -9.03 -7.48 -14.20
CA VAL A 237 -7.87 -6.73 -14.73
C VAL A 237 -6.57 -7.51 -14.53
N LEU A 238 -6.41 -8.14 -13.35
CA LEU A 238 -5.26 -9.00 -13.07
C LEU A 238 -5.26 -10.22 -14.00
N ARG A 239 -6.36 -10.96 -14.11
CA ARG A 239 -6.47 -12.15 -14.99
C ARG A 239 -6.30 -11.83 -16.47
N ALA A 240 -6.68 -10.64 -16.92
CA ALA A 240 -6.59 -10.25 -18.32
C ALA A 240 -5.16 -10.00 -18.80
N HIS A 241 -4.19 -9.78 -17.90
CA HIS A 241 -2.85 -9.38 -18.30
C HIS A 241 -2.02 -10.58 -18.81
N PRO A 242 -1.25 -10.46 -19.91
CA PRO A 242 -0.60 -11.60 -20.58
C PRO A 242 0.34 -12.43 -19.71
N ARG A 243 1.00 -11.82 -18.70
CA ARG A 243 1.82 -12.56 -17.72
C ARG A 243 0.99 -13.56 -16.87
N TYR A 244 -0.33 -13.43 -16.87
CA TYR A 244 -1.27 -14.28 -16.12
C TYR A 244 -2.10 -15.21 -17.01
N GLN A 245 -1.85 -15.21 -18.32
CA GLN A 245 -2.49 -16.12 -19.26
C GLN A 245 -1.56 -17.33 -19.50
N GLY A 246 -1.93 -18.53 -19.02
CA GLY A 246 -1.14 -19.76 -19.22
C GLY A 246 -1.27 -20.80 -18.10
N ARG A 247 -0.28 -21.69 -17.99
CA ARG A 247 -0.21 -22.79 -16.98
C ARG A 247 0.15 -22.33 -15.55
N HIS A 248 0.33 -21.03 -15.33
CA HIS A 248 0.62 -20.50 -14.01
C HIS A 248 -0.70 -20.32 -13.24
N PRO A 249 -0.81 -20.82 -11.99
CA PRO A 249 -1.98 -20.53 -11.16
C PRO A 249 -2.16 -19.02 -11.02
N ALA A 250 -3.40 -18.59 -10.76
CA ALA A 250 -3.71 -17.20 -10.44
C ALA A 250 -2.67 -16.68 -9.43
N ARG A 251 -2.06 -15.52 -9.71
CA ARG A 251 -1.02 -14.95 -8.84
C ARG A 251 -1.58 -14.84 -7.42
N ASP A 252 -0.89 -15.44 -6.45
CA ASP A 252 -1.07 -15.10 -5.04
C ASP A 252 -0.60 -13.65 -4.88
N LEU A 253 -1.55 -12.72 -4.87
CA LEU A 253 -1.30 -11.31 -4.67
C LEU A 253 -1.51 -11.03 -3.18
N PRO A 254 -0.48 -10.81 -2.34
CA PRO A 254 -0.69 -10.47 -0.94
C PRO A 254 -1.73 -9.36 -0.76
N VAL A 255 -2.78 -9.65 0.00
CA VAL A 255 -3.83 -8.67 0.31
C VAL A 255 -3.99 -8.48 1.81
N ALA A 256 -3.98 -7.22 2.25
CA ALA A 256 -4.50 -6.83 3.55
C ALA A 256 -5.92 -6.29 3.38
N LEU A 257 -6.91 -6.99 3.95
CA LEU A 257 -8.30 -6.54 3.98
C LEU A 257 -8.50 -5.62 5.19
N VAL A 258 -8.92 -4.39 4.95
CA VAL A 258 -9.05 -3.35 5.97
C VAL A 258 -10.51 -2.99 6.18
N LEU A 259 -11.02 -3.23 7.39
CA LEU A 259 -12.23 -2.59 7.92
C LEU A 259 -11.85 -1.18 8.39
N ALA A 260 -11.99 -0.22 7.48
CA ALA A 260 -11.66 1.19 7.70
C ALA A 260 -12.73 1.90 8.54
N LYS A 261 -12.37 2.99 9.21
CA LYS A 261 -13.24 3.70 10.17
C LYS A 261 -13.80 2.77 11.25
N ALA A 262 -12.96 1.85 11.73
CA ALA A 262 -13.35 0.88 12.74
C ALA A 262 -13.87 1.55 14.03
N ASP A 263 -13.47 2.79 14.31
CA ASP A 263 -13.98 3.61 15.41
C ASP A 263 -15.51 3.82 15.38
N GLU A 264 -16.13 3.87 14.19
CA GLU A 264 -17.59 3.97 14.05
C GLU A 264 -18.33 2.72 14.59
N LEU A 265 -17.63 1.59 14.78
CA LEU A 265 -18.20 0.34 15.30
C LEU A 265 -18.06 0.19 16.81
N SER A 266 -17.51 1.19 17.52
CA SER A 266 -17.30 1.13 18.97
C SER A 266 -18.61 0.90 19.74
N GLY A 267 -19.71 1.54 19.31
CA GLY A 267 -21.04 1.33 19.92
C GLY A 267 -21.58 -0.09 19.70
N LEU A 268 -21.31 -0.67 18.55
CA LEU A 268 -21.68 -2.05 18.23
C LEU A 268 -20.90 -3.05 19.10
N LEU A 269 -19.60 -2.82 19.30
CA LEU A 269 -18.77 -3.66 20.16
C LEU A 269 -19.20 -3.59 21.63
N ALA A 270 -19.59 -2.41 22.11
CA ALA A 270 -20.08 -2.23 23.48
C ALA A 270 -21.38 -3.01 23.76
N THR A 271 -22.21 -3.25 22.74
CA THR A 271 -23.50 -3.95 22.89
C THR A 271 -23.41 -5.46 22.70
N ARG A 272 -22.43 -5.96 21.94
CA ARG A 272 -22.29 -7.40 21.62
C ARG A 272 -21.74 -8.26 22.76
N THR A 273 -21.07 -7.68 23.76
CA THR A 273 -20.35 -8.49 24.76
C THR A 273 -20.52 -7.97 26.19
N SER A 274 -20.73 -8.90 27.13
CA SER A 274 -20.50 -8.71 28.56
C SER A 274 -18.99 -8.60 28.82
N GLY A 275 -18.40 -7.49 28.37
CA GLY A 275 -16.97 -7.23 28.36
C GLY A 275 -16.62 -6.37 27.14
N ALA A 276 -15.82 -5.33 27.30
CA ALA A 276 -15.43 -4.45 26.19
C ALA A 276 -14.49 -5.20 25.23
N ARG A 277 -15.01 -5.72 24.11
CA ARG A 277 -14.16 -6.14 22.99
C ARG A 277 -13.59 -4.89 22.33
N ALA A 278 -12.28 -4.86 22.16
CA ALA A 278 -11.58 -3.81 21.44
C ALA A 278 -10.86 -4.40 20.24
N PHE A 279 -10.59 -3.59 19.23
CA PHE A 279 -9.69 -3.96 18.14
C PHE A 279 -8.27 -4.02 18.68
N ASN A 280 -7.64 -5.19 18.62
CA ASN A 280 -6.29 -5.40 19.11
C ASN A 280 -5.25 -4.77 18.17
N SER A 281 -4.14 -4.31 18.73
CA SER A 281 -2.96 -3.87 17.97
C SER A 281 -1.87 -4.94 18.04
N LEU A 282 -1.02 -4.99 17.02
CA LEU A 282 0.16 -5.85 17.06
C LEU A 282 1.22 -5.26 18.00
N PRO A 283 1.99 -6.09 18.72
CA PRO A 283 3.17 -5.62 19.44
C PRO A 283 4.24 -5.23 18.42
N LEU A 284 4.52 -3.93 18.27
CA LEU A 284 5.49 -3.41 17.30
C LEU A 284 6.94 -3.46 17.84
N ASP A 285 7.36 -4.65 18.25
CA ASP A 285 8.69 -4.94 18.77
C ASP A 285 9.29 -6.19 18.10
N ARG A 286 10.57 -6.45 18.34
CA ARG A 286 11.31 -7.58 17.70
C ARG A 286 10.65 -8.95 17.90
N GLY A 287 9.83 -9.13 18.94
CA GLY A 287 9.09 -10.35 19.19
C GLY A 287 7.92 -10.57 18.22
N LEU A 288 7.50 -9.56 17.46
CA LEU A 288 6.38 -9.62 16.52
C LEU A 288 6.48 -10.82 15.58
N TYR A 289 7.64 -11.03 14.96
CA TYR A 289 7.81 -12.02 13.90
C TYR A 289 7.70 -13.47 14.35
N SER A 290 7.88 -13.76 15.65
CA SER A 290 7.63 -15.11 16.18
C SER A 290 6.14 -15.44 16.14
N GLY A 291 5.69 -16.43 15.36
CA GLY A 291 4.27 -16.72 15.20
C GLY A 291 3.50 -15.53 14.62
N MET A 292 4.07 -14.85 13.62
CA MET A 292 3.47 -13.66 12.99
C MET A 292 2.07 -13.98 12.46
N GLN A 293 1.89 -15.13 11.81
CA GLN A 293 0.58 -15.55 11.29
C GLN A 293 -0.46 -15.65 12.41
N GLN A 294 -0.11 -16.30 13.53
CA GLN A 294 -1.02 -16.44 14.67
C GLN A 294 -1.43 -15.09 15.26
N LYS A 295 -0.51 -14.12 15.30
CA LYS A 295 -0.80 -12.76 15.77
C LYS A 295 -1.67 -11.98 14.78
N LEU A 296 -1.43 -12.14 13.48
CA LEU A 296 -2.28 -11.57 12.43
C LEU A 296 -3.69 -12.15 12.47
N ASP A 297 -3.82 -13.46 12.66
CA ASP A 297 -5.11 -14.15 12.81
C ASP A 297 -5.85 -13.61 14.04
N ALA A 298 -5.19 -13.58 15.20
CA ALA A 298 -5.77 -13.07 16.45
C ALA A 298 -6.17 -11.59 16.38
N GLN A 299 -5.41 -10.76 15.65
CA GLN A 299 -5.79 -9.37 15.38
C GLN A 299 -7.01 -9.29 14.45
N GLY A 300 -7.04 -10.15 13.43
CA GLY A 300 -8.05 -10.17 12.38
C GLY A 300 -9.36 -10.84 12.74
N ASP A 301 -9.42 -11.63 13.80
CA ASP A 301 -10.62 -12.36 14.22
C ASP A 301 -11.85 -11.47 14.37
N LEU A 302 -11.72 -10.35 15.09
CA LEU A 302 -12.84 -9.43 15.31
C LEU A 302 -13.31 -8.71 14.03
N PRO A 303 -12.44 -8.04 13.25
CA PRO A 303 -12.90 -7.43 12.00
C PRO A 303 -13.41 -8.47 10.98
N TYR A 304 -12.86 -9.68 10.94
CA TYR A 304 -13.37 -10.76 10.10
C TYR A 304 -14.79 -11.19 10.52
N ASP A 305 -15.02 -11.39 11.82
CA ASP A 305 -16.36 -11.68 12.37
C ASP A 305 -17.36 -10.58 12.02
N LEU A 306 -16.98 -9.31 12.16
CA LEU A 306 -17.86 -8.19 11.82
C LEU A 306 -18.21 -8.17 10.32
N LEU A 307 -17.21 -8.30 9.44
CA LEU A 307 -17.42 -8.31 7.99
C LEU A 307 -18.34 -9.47 7.57
N THR A 308 -18.13 -10.66 8.14
CA THR A 308 -18.91 -11.86 7.77
C THR A 308 -20.28 -11.93 8.43
N SER A 309 -20.45 -11.35 9.63
CA SER A 309 -21.71 -11.25 10.36
C SER A 309 -22.64 -10.19 9.77
N TYR A 310 -22.11 -9.11 9.20
CA TYR A 310 -22.88 -7.93 8.80
C TYR A 310 -22.98 -7.73 7.29
N GLY A 311 -23.13 -8.82 6.54
CA GLY A 311 -23.49 -8.78 5.12
C GLY A 311 -22.35 -8.48 4.14
N ALA A 312 -21.10 -8.45 4.59
CA ALA A 312 -19.91 -8.27 3.73
C ALA A 312 -19.17 -9.58 3.41
N ARG A 313 -19.76 -10.76 3.71
CA ARG A 313 -19.14 -12.08 3.42
C ARG A 313 -18.69 -12.22 1.96
N GLY A 314 -19.52 -11.82 1.00
CA GLY A 314 -19.14 -11.91 -0.42
C GLY A 314 -17.93 -11.04 -0.79
N ILE A 315 -17.73 -9.91 -0.11
CA ILE A 315 -16.53 -9.07 -0.31
C ILE A 315 -15.30 -9.80 0.24
N VAL A 316 -15.41 -10.39 1.44
CA VAL A 316 -14.32 -11.16 2.05
C VAL A 316 -13.91 -12.33 1.16
N GLU A 317 -14.88 -13.10 0.66
CA GLU A 317 -14.64 -14.23 -0.25
C GLU A 317 -13.98 -13.77 -1.56
N ALA A 318 -14.48 -12.69 -2.18
CA ALA A 318 -13.89 -12.14 -3.40
C ALA A 318 -12.43 -11.70 -3.20
N VAL A 319 -12.10 -11.11 -2.04
CA VAL A 319 -10.73 -10.71 -1.71
C VAL A 319 -9.86 -11.94 -1.44
N PHE A 320 -10.35 -12.92 -0.70
CA PHE A 320 -9.61 -14.14 -0.36
C PHE A 320 -9.40 -15.07 -1.56
N ASN A 321 -10.14 -14.88 -2.65
CA ASN A 321 -9.86 -15.54 -3.93
C ASN A 321 -8.67 -14.93 -4.68
N LEU A 322 -8.17 -13.76 -4.27
CA LEU A 322 -6.98 -13.12 -4.86
C LEU A 322 -5.67 -13.58 -4.19
N THR A 323 -5.74 -14.23 -3.02
CA THR A 323 -4.55 -14.49 -2.21
C THR A 323 -4.66 -15.72 -1.31
N ASP A 324 -3.52 -16.39 -1.15
CA ASP A 324 -3.28 -17.43 -0.16
C ASP A 324 -2.80 -16.84 1.17
N VAL A 325 -2.22 -15.63 1.17
CA VAL A 325 -1.78 -14.92 2.39
C VAL A 325 -2.83 -13.90 2.81
N ARG A 326 -3.59 -14.23 3.85
CA ARG A 326 -4.77 -13.48 4.28
C ARG A 326 -4.49 -12.75 5.58
N SER A 327 -4.83 -11.47 5.61
CA SER A 327 -4.88 -10.72 6.86
C SER A 327 -6.06 -9.76 6.83
N VAL A 328 -6.71 -9.61 7.99
CA VAL A 328 -7.86 -8.72 8.16
C VAL A 328 -7.52 -7.74 9.28
N HIS A 329 -7.75 -6.45 9.05
CA HIS A 329 -7.33 -5.39 9.95
C HIS A 329 -8.48 -4.44 10.22
N ALA A 330 -8.70 -4.10 11.47
CA ALA A 330 -9.55 -2.97 11.85
C ALA A 330 -8.69 -1.71 11.93
N VAL A 331 -8.99 -0.71 11.12
CA VAL A 331 -8.17 0.51 11.01
C VAL A 331 -9.02 1.75 11.20
N SER A 332 -8.51 2.71 11.95
CA SER A 332 -9.01 4.08 11.95
C SER A 332 -7.86 5.04 11.73
N ALA A 333 -7.87 5.78 10.62
CA ALA A 333 -6.79 6.71 10.30
C ALA A 333 -6.73 7.90 11.29
N MET A 334 -7.89 8.39 11.75
CA MET A 334 -7.97 9.52 12.67
C MET A 334 -8.32 9.09 14.10
N GLY A 335 -8.82 7.88 14.30
CA GLY A 335 -9.28 7.38 15.61
C GLY A 335 -10.62 7.93 16.08
N CYS A 336 -11.26 8.79 15.29
CA CYS A 336 -12.54 9.40 15.60
C CYS A 336 -13.22 9.92 14.33
N SER A 337 -14.53 10.12 14.42
CA SER A 337 -15.32 10.87 13.44
C SER A 337 -15.03 12.37 13.54
N PRO A 338 -15.10 13.12 12.42
CA PRO A 338 -15.00 14.57 12.46
C PRO A 338 -16.26 15.21 13.05
N ASP A 339 -16.14 16.46 13.50
CA ASP A 339 -17.25 17.32 13.91
C ASP A 339 -18.08 17.83 12.72
N ALA A 340 -19.08 18.69 13.00
CA ALA A 340 -19.98 19.23 11.99
C ALA A 340 -19.26 20.11 10.95
N GLU A 341 -18.13 20.70 11.33
CA GLU A 341 -17.26 21.52 10.49
C GLU A 341 -16.21 20.67 9.74
N GLY A 342 -16.23 19.35 9.90
CA GLY A 342 -15.33 18.42 9.24
C GLY A 342 -13.95 18.29 9.90
N ARG A 343 -13.80 18.76 11.15
CA ARG A 343 -12.54 18.71 11.91
C ARG A 343 -12.52 17.52 12.84
N PHE A 344 -11.38 16.83 12.84
CA PHE A 344 -11.08 15.76 13.78
C PHE A 344 -10.55 16.38 15.08
N ALA A 345 -10.90 15.74 16.20
CA ALA A 345 -10.21 15.97 17.46
C ALA A 345 -8.74 15.49 17.37
N THR A 346 -8.02 15.46 18.48
CA THR A 346 -6.65 14.91 18.52
C THR A 346 -6.63 13.50 17.93
N ALA A 347 -5.92 13.34 16.81
CA ALA A 347 -5.87 12.07 16.09
C ALA A 347 -5.28 10.95 16.98
N ARG A 348 -5.98 9.82 17.04
CA ARG A 348 -5.55 8.61 17.75
C ARG A 348 -5.66 7.41 16.81
N PRO A 349 -4.76 7.32 15.81
CA PRO A 349 -4.85 6.28 14.80
C PRO A 349 -4.86 4.89 15.44
N LEU A 350 -5.69 4.03 14.88
CA LEU A 350 -5.80 2.63 15.26
C LEU A 350 -5.26 1.77 14.12
N ASN A 351 -4.26 0.95 14.42
CA ASN A 351 -3.68 -0.09 13.56
C ASN A 351 -3.30 0.35 12.13
N VAL A 352 -2.90 1.61 11.94
CA VAL A 352 -2.64 2.16 10.60
C VAL A 352 -1.43 1.51 9.92
N THR A 353 -0.47 0.98 10.69
CA THR A 353 0.78 0.42 10.16
C THR A 353 0.70 -1.07 9.86
N GLU A 354 -0.25 -1.76 10.47
CA GLU A 354 -0.35 -3.22 10.52
C GLU A 354 -0.73 -3.85 9.17
N PRO A 355 -1.61 -3.26 8.34
CA PRO A 355 -1.84 -3.74 6.97
C PRO A 355 -0.56 -3.72 6.13
N LEU A 356 0.30 -2.70 6.30
CA LEU A 356 1.58 -2.63 5.61
C LEU A 356 2.53 -3.73 6.12
N LEU A 357 2.63 -3.93 7.44
CA LEU A 357 3.46 -5.00 8.00
C LEU A 357 3.06 -6.39 7.51
N ALA A 358 1.75 -6.67 7.43
CA ALA A 358 1.25 -7.94 6.91
C ALA A 358 1.67 -8.15 5.44
N ILE A 359 1.58 -7.12 4.61
CA ILE A 359 2.05 -7.16 3.21
C ILE A 359 3.56 -7.36 3.12
N LEU A 360 4.34 -6.62 3.92
CA LEU A 360 5.80 -6.73 3.90
C LEU A 360 6.27 -8.14 4.32
N TRP A 361 5.61 -8.72 5.31
CA TRP A 361 5.86 -10.09 5.74
C TRP A 361 5.45 -11.11 4.68
N ALA A 362 4.27 -10.95 4.07
CA ALA A 362 3.80 -11.80 2.98
C ALA A 362 4.76 -11.81 1.78
N LEU A 363 5.35 -10.65 1.47
CA LEU A 363 6.35 -10.44 0.42
C LEU A 363 7.78 -10.85 0.81
N ARG A 364 7.98 -11.38 2.03
CA ARG A 364 9.26 -11.82 2.59
C ARG A 364 10.31 -10.71 2.63
N ILE A 365 9.89 -9.49 2.94
CA ILE A 365 10.79 -8.32 3.11
C ILE A 365 11.18 -8.17 4.59
N VAL A 366 10.26 -8.58 5.48
CA VAL A 366 10.46 -8.51 6.93
C VAL A 366 10.04 -9.84 7.57
N GLY A 367 10.75 -10.23 8.63
CA GLY A 367 10.58 -11.54 9.26
C GLY A 367 10.99 -12.71 8.36
N ASP A 368 11.12 -13.89 8.96
CA ASP A 368 11.31 -15.14 8.21
C ASP A 368 9.98 -15.91 8.20
N ARG A 369 9.42 -16.12 7.01
CA ARG A 369 8.16 -16.85 6.84
C ARG A 369 8.35 -18.36 6.88
N ASP A 370 9.56 -18.85 6.64
CA ASP A 370 9.86 -20.29 6.60
C ASP A 370 10.32 -20.82 7.98
N ALA A 371 10.34 -19.96 9.01
CA ALA A 371 10.70 -20.28 10.39
C ALA A 371 9.50 -20.60 11.31
N ASP A 372 8.26 -20.50 10.78
CA ASP A 372 7.01 -20.81 11.50
C ASP A 372 6.55 -22.27 11.26
#